data_AF-A0AAD3MTJ5-F1
#
_entry.id   AF-A0AAD3MTJ5-F1
#
_cell.length_a   1.000
_cell.length_b   1.000
_cell.length_c   1.000
_cell.angle_alpha   90.00
_cell.angle_beta   90.00
_cell.angle_gamma   90.00
#
_symmetry.space_group_name_H-M   'P 1'
#
loop_
_entity.id
_entity.type
_entity.pdbx_description
1 polymer ?
#
loop_
_entity_poly.entity_id
_entity_poly.type
_entity_poly.pdbx_seq_one_letter_code
_entity_poly.pdbx_strand_id
1 'polypeptide(L)'
;MGLKHLLCLLLSAAALTVSGVLGEDGTNKAYRWTRESLPVLLDTHTHLLNTPLFRGQEEDEEKGRAKTCGIECQGSLPPMDQAEQERILGYETMYENGTRTHTDVILQGFNKTSAVTPAHSQTRRKRQVYGADGRFVISDSHFITNYPFSTAVRLSTGCSGVLVSPKHVLTAAHCIHDGNDYLKTARKVKVGVLQLKSKRRRGGRRRGGRRRGGRLGEGEAGEEQMMEEGKEQNSIDGDVAGGRNGGKGRRRSRIREKGHVAAADGIIGEGGKQKGFNRVRRSPQPGRQPVFRWTRVKQTRIPEGWIHSKRSTNSVSSDYDYALLELKRQVKQKPMKLGVAPSAIPLARIHFSGYDADKSLLDGRGDEKVVYRFCLVEKESDDLMYQHCDAQAGATGAGVYVRLRQEAGNAGGKRKWQRRVIGVFSGHQWVEVEGGDLRDFNVAVRITPPKYAQICHWIHGDPSLCKEV
;
A
#
# COMPACT_ATOMS: atom_id res chain seq x y z
N MET A 1 -43.00 45.49 40.85
CA MET A 1 -41.89 45.37 39.87
C MET A 1 -40.94 44.18 40.13
N GLY A 2 -41.18 43.30 41.12
CA GLY A 2 -40.22 42.21 41.47
C GLY A 2 -40.44 40.84 40.81
N LEU A 3 -41.69 40.47 40.47
CA LEU A 3 -41.99 39.10 40.03
C LEU A 3 -41.66 38.84 38.55
N LYS A 4 -41.78 39.86 37.69
CA LYS A 4 -41.47 39.76 36.25
C LYS A 4 -39.95 39.67 35.99
N HIS A 5 -39.13 40.33 36.82
CA HIS A 5 -37.68 40.22 36.74
C HIS A 5 -37.15 38.88 37.28
N LEU A 6 -37.78 38.33 38.32
CA LEU A 6 -37.42 37.00 38.83
C LEU A 6 -37.71 35.90 37.80
N LEU A 7 -38.82 36.00 37.07
CA LEU A 7 -39.18 35.04 36.02
C LEU A 7 -38.23 35.12 34.81
N CYS A 8 -37.80 36.33 34.42
CA CYS A 8 -36.80 36.52 33.37
C CYS A 8 -35.43 35.96 33.78
N LEU A 9 -35.02 36.16 35.04
CA LEU A 9 -33.75 35.63 35.54
C LEU A 9 -33.75 34.10 35.60
N LEU A 10 -34.86 33.47 35.99
CA LEU A 10 -35.00 32.01 35.99
C LEU A 10 -35.03 31.41 34.58
N LEU A 11 -35.66 32.09 33.61
CA LEU A 11 -35.62 31.70 32.18
C LEU A 11 -34.21 31.84 31.59
N SER A 12 -33.44 32.85 31.99
CA SER A 12 -32.04 33.00 31.56
C SER A 12 -31.09 32.00 32.21
N ALA A 13 -31.35 31.59 33.46
CA ALA A 13 -30.56 30.55 34.14
C ALA A 13 -30.87 29.13 33.61
N ALA A 14 -32.12 28.86 33.20
CA ALA A 14 -32.48 27.63 32.50
C ALA A 14 -31.91 27.57 31.06
N ALA A 15 -31.83 28.71 30.36
CA ALA A 15 -31.17 28.80 29.06
C ALA A 15 -29.64 28.61 29.14
N LEU A 16 -29.02 29.00 30.26
CA LEU A 16 -27.57 28.84 30.48
C LEU A 16 -27.16 27.46 31.02
N THR A 17 -28.11 26.59 31.37
CA THR A 17 -27.83 25.23 31.86
C THR A 17 -28.16 24.13 30.84
N VAL A 18 -28.66 24.49 29.65
CA VAL A 18 -28.95 23.54 28.54
C VAL A 18 -28.06 23.76 27.31
N SER A 19 -26.94 24.46 27.45
CA SER A 19 -25.88 24.49 26.41
C SER A 19 -24.66 23.62 26.77
N GLY A 20 -24.81 22.75 27.77
CA GLY A 20 -23.73 21.94 28.33
C GLY A 20 -23.72 20.46 27.95
N VAL A 21 -24.38 20.01 26.87
CA VAL A 21 -24.20 18.64 26.34
C VAL A 21 -24.50 18.62 24.84
N LEU A 22 -23.58 19.13 24.04
CA LEU A 22 -23.32 18.69 22.68
C LEU A 22 -21.92 19.20 22.39
N GLY A 23 -20.91 18.42 22.81
CA GLY A 23 -19.58 18.59 22.28
C GLY A 23 -19.66 18.39 20.78
N GLU A 24 -19.71 19.49 20.03
CA GLU A 24 -19.29 19.49 18.64
C GLU A 24 -17.86 18.96 18.64
N ASP A 25 -17.72 17.71 18.22
CA ASP A 25 -16.44 17.05 17.97
C ASP A 25 -15.81 17.74 16.74
N GLY A 26 -15.28 18.94 16.94
CA GLY A 26 -14.57 19.77 15.98
C GLY A 26 -13.22 19.19 15.54
N THR A 27 -12.98 17.91 15.79
CA THR A 27 -11.68 17.25 15.64
C THR A 27 -11.76 15.92 14.89
N ASN A 28 -12.27 15.89 13.64
CA ASN A 28 -12.09 14.66 12.82
C ASN A 28 -12.25 14.77 11.29
N LYS A 29 -12.02 15.93 10.67
CA LYS A 29 -11.90 15.99 9.19
C LYS A 29 -10.55 15.44 8.68
N ALA A 30 -9.50 15.51 9.50
CA ALA A 30 -8.13 15.12 9.12
C ALA A 30 -7.93 13.61 8.87
N TYR A 31 -8.74 12.72 9.44
CA TYR A 31 -8.54 11.26 9.30
C TYR A 31 -9.54 10.61 8.34
N ARG A 32 -9.97 11.34 7.31
CA ARG A 32 -11.00 10.91 6.36
C ARG A 32 -10.52 11.05 4.92
N TRP A 33 -10.91 10.09 4.09
CA TRP A 33 -10.83 10.27 2.64
C TRP A 33 -11.84 11.33 2.23
N THR A 34 -11.34 12.41 1.61
CA THR A 34 -12.15 13.43 0.95
C THR A 34 -12.44 13.00 -0.48
N ARG A 35 -13.70 13.12 -0.90
CA ARG A 35 -14.08 12.94 -2.30
C ARG A 35 -13.56 14.13 -3.09
N GLU A 36 -12.74 13.86 -4.09
CA GLU A 36 -12.13 14.89 -4.94
C GLU A 36 -12.46 14.60 -6.40
N SER A 37 -12.83 15.66 -7.14
CA SER A 37 -13.04 15.59 -8.58
C SER A 37 -11.70 15.67 -9.29
N LEU A 38 -11.48 14.78 -10.25
CA LEU A 38 -10.18 14.59 -10.89
C LEU A 38 -10.23 15.01 -12.36
N PRO A 39 -9.09 15.47 -12.93
CA PRO A 39 -8.99 15.67 -14.36
C PRO A 39 -9.15 14.33 -15.09
N VAL A 40 -9.73 14.40 -16.28
CA VAL A 40 -9.87 13.25 -17.17
C VAL A 40 -8.75 13.30 -18.19
N LEU A 41 -7.94 12.25 -18.26
CA LEU A 41 -6.89 12.10 -19.26
C LEU A 41 -7.42 11.36 -20.48
N LEU A 42 -7.13 11.87 -21.67
CA LEU A 42 -7.50 11.24 -22.95
C LEU A 42 -6.27 11.12 -23.84
N ASP A 43 -6.15 9.98 -24.51
CA ASP A 43 -5.13 9.77 -25.55
C ASP A 43 -5.53 10.55 -26.81
N THR A 44 -4.57 11.22 -27.44
CA THR A 44 -4.80 11.98 -28.69
C THR A 44 -4.13 11.31 -29.88
N HIS A 45 -2.80 11.26 -29.87
CA HIS A 45 -2.00 10.70 -30.94
C HIS A 45 -1.07 9.63 -30.36
N THR A 46 -0.98 8.50 -31.05
CA THR A 46 -0.01 7.46 -30.71
C THR A 46 0.85 7.20 -31.92
N HIS A 47 2.17 7.33 -31.76
CA HIS A 47 3.13 7.09 -32.83
C HIS A 47 4.19 6.06 -32.41
N LEU A 48 4.69 5.32 -33.39
CA LEU A 48 5.71 4.30 -33.17
C LEU A 48 7.08 4.96 -32.95
N LEU A 49 7.81 4.51 -31.94
CA LEU A 49 9.19 4.88 -31.67
C LEU A 49 10.15 3.80 -32.14
N ASN A 50 11.43 4.19 -32.28
CA ASN A 50 12.51 3.24 -32.53
C ASN A 50 12.55 2.16 -31.43
N THR A 51 12.83 0.92 -31.82
CA THR A 51 12.97 -0.19 -30.86
C THR A 51 14.02 0.16 -29.80
N PRO A 52 13.74 -0.08 -28.50
CA PRO A 52 14.69 0.20 -27.43
C PRO A 52 15.94 -0.67 -27.61
N LEU A 53 17.10 -0.08 -27.36
CA LEU A 53 18.38 -0.79 -27.47
C LEU A 53 18.66 -1.64 -26.22
N PHE A 54 17.87 -1.43 -25.15
CA PHE A 54 18.06 -2.02 -23.85
C PHE A 54 19.49 -1.79 -23.33
N ARG A 55 20.04 -0.59 -23.56
CA ARG A 55 21.39 -0.21 -23.13
C ARG A 55 21.41 0.46 -21.78
N GLY A 56 20.24 0.74 -21.20
CA GLY A 56 20.16 1.41 -19.92
C GLY A 56 20.91 0.65 -18.84
N GLN A 57 21.67 1.40 -18.05
CA GLN A 57 22.43 0.87 -16.93
C GLN A 57 21.76 1.28 -15.63
N GLU A 58 21.80 0.41 -14.62
CA GLU A 58 21.48 0.83 -13.26
C GLU A 58 22.51 1.91 -12.88
N GLU A 59 22.03 3.09 -12.48
CA GLU A 59 22.93 4.12 -11.97
C GLU A 59 23.59 3.59 -10.70
N ASP A 60 24.93 3.52 -10.69
CA ASP A 60 25.69 3.20 -9.47
C ASP A 60 25.30 4.22 -8.38
N GLU A 61 24.91 3.76 -7.20
CA GLU A 61 24.59 4.61 -6.02
C GLU A 61 25.74 5.60 -5.71
N GLU A 62 26.97 5.28 -6.10
CA GLU A 62 28.17 6.09 -5.88
C GLU A 62 28.36 7.23 -6.92
N LYS A 63 27.68 7.17 -8.08
CA LYS A 63 27.65 8.27 -9.07
C LYS A 63 26.57 9.32 -8.82
N GLY A 64 25.81 9.19 -7.71
CA GLY A 64 24.75 10.09 -7.24
C GLY A 64 25.20 11.50 -6.82
N ARG A 65 25.98 12.18 -7.67
CA ARG A 65 26.20 13.63 -7.63
C ARG A 65 25.33 14.37 -8.66
N ALA A 66 24.45 13.68 -9.38
CA ALA A 66 23.34 14.33 -10.05
C ALA A 66 22.47 14.94 -8.94
N LYS A 67 22.55 16.27 -8.79
CA LYS A 67 21.75 17.01 -7.82
C LYS A 67 20.27 16.83 -8.19
N THR A 68 19.58 15.88 -7.58
CA THR A 68 18.12 15.81 -7.67
C THR A 68 17.60 17.14 -7.14
N CYS A 69 16.68 17.74 -7.89
CA CYS A 69 16.06 18.97 -7.44
C CYS A 69 15.31 18.71 -6.12
N GLY A 70 15.89 19.20 -5.03
CA GLY A 70 15.33 19.11 -3.71
C GLY A 70 14.14 20.02 -3.47
N ILE A 71 13.73 20.06 -2.20
CA ILE A 71 12.50 20.72 -1.75
C ILE A 71 12.47 22.21 -2.13
N GLU A 72 13.65 22.84 -2.18
CA GLU A 72 13.79 24.27 -2.41
C GLU A 72 13.60 24.66 -3.86
N CYS A 73 14.27 23.94 -4.76
CA CYS A 73 14.09 24.20 -6.18
C CYS A 73 12.66 23.87 -6.58
N GLN A 74 12.03 22.82 -6.06
CA GLN A 74 10.61 22.54 -6.31
C GLN A 74 9.68 23.65 -5.80
N GLY A 75 9.93 24.19 -4.61
CA GLY A 75 9.15 25.33 -4.10
C GLY A 75 9.34 26.64 -4.89
N SER A 76 10.45 26.75 -5.63
CA SER A 76 10.76 27.92 -6.48
C SER A 76 10.32 27.78 -7.95
N LEU A 77 9.89 26.58 -8.37
CA LEU A 77 9.45 26.37 -9.75
C LEU A 77 8.13 27.11 -10.00
N PRO A 78 7.97 27.77 -11.15
CA PRO A 78 6.70 28.36 -11.52
C PRO A 78 5.64 27.26 -11.63
N PRO A 79 4.36 27.56 -11.33
CA PRO A 79 3.27 26.61 -11.56
C PRO A 79 3.29 26.12 -12.99
N MET A 80 3.28 24.81 -13.17
CA MET A 80 3.29 24.18 -14.50
C MET A 80 2.06 24.66 -15.30
N ASP A 81 2.30 25.08 -16.54
CA ASP A 81 1.20 25.39 -17.45
C ASP A 81 0.55 24.09 -17.94
N GLN A 82 -0.66 24.21 -18.51
CA GLN A 82 -1.42 23.05 -18.92
C GLN A 82 -0.75 22.28 -20.07
N ALA A 83 -0.12 22.97 -21.02
CA ALA A 83 0.49 22.35 -22.18
C ALA A 83 1.73 21.53 -21.80
N GLU A 84 2.54 22.05 -20.88
CA GLU A 84 3.69 21.36 -20.32
C GLU A 84 3.25 20.17 -19.46
N GLN A 85 2.17 20.32 -18.70
CA GLN A 85 1.60 19.22 -17.92
C GLN A 85 1.06 18.10 -18.82
N GLU A 86 0.35 18.43 -19.90
CA GLU A 86 -0.10 17.48 -20.92
C GLU A 86 1.09 16.79 -21.61
N ARG A 87 2.15 17.54 -21.95
CA ARG A 87 3.39 16.98 -22.52
C ARG A 87 4.04 15.97 -21.58
N ILE A 88 4.23 16.33 -20.31
CA ILE A 88 4.88 15.50 -19.29
C ILE A 88 4.05 14.26 -18.93
N LEU A 89 2.72 14.35 -19.02
CA LEU A 89 1.79 13.23 -18.87
C LEU A 89 1.59 12.44 -20.18
N GLY A 90 2.17 12.88 -21.29
CA GLY A 90 2.48 12.01 -22.42
C GLY A 90 3.26 10.79 -21.91
N TYR A 91 3.18 9.67 -22.61
CA TYR A 91 3.78 8.46 -22.08
C TYR A 91 4.25 7.50 -23.15
N GLU A 92 5.26 6.73 -22.76
CA GLU A 92 5.81 5.69 -23.58
C GLU A 92 5.23 4.32 -23.17
N THR A 93 4.94 3.47 -24.16
CA THR A 93 4.52 2.08 -23.93
C THR A 93 5.51 1.11 -24.58
N MET A 94 6.12 0.24 -23.77
CA MET A 94 6.92 -0.90 -24.24
C MET A 94 6.13 -2.19 -24.14
N TYR A 95 6.00 -2.90 -25.26
CA TYR A 95 5.21 -4.13 -25.40
C TYR A 95 6.09 -5.39 -25.29
N GLU A 96 5.49 -6.56 -25.01
CA GLU A 96 6.21 -7.85 -24.89
C GLU A 96 7.02 -8.23 -26.15
N ASN A 97 6.59 -7.79 -27.34
CA ASN A 97 7.30 -7.99 -28.60
C ASN A 97 8.51 -7.04 -28.79
N GLY A 98 8.73 -6.12 -27.85
CA GLY A 98 9.77 -5.09 -27.91
C GLY A 98 9.40 -3.85 -28.73
N THR A 99 8.19 -3.76 -29.30
CA THR A 99 7.76 -2.51 -29.94
C THR A 99 7.55 -1.44 -28.89
N ARG A 100 7.70 -0.18 -29.32
CA ARG A 100 7.67 0.99 -28.45
C ARG A 100 6.85 2.08 -29.10
N THR A 101 5.94 2.70 -28.36
CA THR A 101 5.09 3.79 -28.86
C THR A 101 5.09 4.95 -27.88
N HIS A 102 4.98 6.16 -28.39
CA HIS A 102 4.68 7.35 -27.59
C HIS A 102 3.23 7.75 -27.81
N THR A 103 2.54 8.11 -26.74
CA THR A 103 1.17 8.58 -26.75
C THR A 103 1.08 9.97 -26.14
N ASP A 104 0.62 10.92 -26.96
CA ASP A 104 0.29 12.29 -26.56
C ASP A 104 -1.09 12.32 -25.88
N VAL A 105 -1.26 13.18 -24.89
CA VAL A 105 -2.48 13.24 -24.07
C VAL A 105 -3.03 14.65 -23.93
N ILE A 106 -4.29 14.75 -23.56
CA ILE A 106 -4.94 16.00 -23.14
C ILE A 106 -5.65 15.82 -21.79
N LEU A 107 -5.77 16.90 -21.02
CA LEU A 107 -6.50 16.91 -19.76
C LEU A 107 -7.81 17.68 -19.89
N GLN A 108 -8.93 17.02 -19.59
CA GLN A 108 -10.26 17.64 -19.56
C GLN A 108 -10.76 17.83 -18.13
N GLY A 109 -11.53 18.90 -17.91
CA GLY A 109 -12.20 19.17 -16.62
C GLY A 109 -11.30 19.78 -15.54
N PHE A 110 -10.10 20.23 -15.90
CA PHE A 110 -9.16 20.86 -14.97
C PHE A 110 -9.42 22.37 -14.84
N ASN A 111 -10.49 22.76 -14.17
CA ASN A 111 -10.58 24.13 -13.65
C ASN A 111 -9.82 24.17 -12.32
N LYS A 112 -8.71 24.93 -12.26
CA LYS A 112 -7.91 25.21 -11.05
C LYS A 112 -8.83 25.65 -9.92
N THR A 113 -9.33 24.71 -9.13
CA THR A 113 -10.10 25.00 -7.94
C THR A 113 -9.14 24.83 -6.78
N SER A 114 -8.67 25.99 -6.30
CA SER A 114 -7.83 26.17 -5.12
C SER A 114 -6.38 25.73 -5.30
N ALA A 115 -5.56 26.66 -5.78
CA ALA A 115 -4.29 26.90 -5.12
C ALA A 115 -4.63 27.20 -3.63
N VAL A 116 -4.77 26.16 -2.82
CA VAL A 116 -4.70 26.32 -1.38
C VAL A 116 -3.26 26.68 -1.14
N THR A 117 -3.03 27.96 -0.84
CA THR A 117 -1.75 28.44 -0.34
C THR A 117 -1.27 27.44 0.70
N PRO A 118 -0.07 26.83 0.57
CA PRO A 118 0.43 25.95 1.60
C PRO A 118 0.48 26.77 2.88
N ALA A 119 -0.45 26.51 3.80
CA ALA A 119 -0.38 27.07 5.12
C ALA A 119 0.86 26.45 5.73
N HIS A 120 1.95 27.21 5.73
CA HIS A 120 3.21 26.86 6.39
C HIS A 120 2.94 26.81 7.90
N SER A 121 2.30 25.74 8.37
CA SER A 121 2.21 25.45 9.79
C SER A 121 3.53 24.80 10.17
N GLN A 122 4.44 25.60 10.74
CA GLN A 122 5.60 25.07 11.43
C GLN A 122 5.11 24.30 12.67
N THR A 123 4.77 23.03 12.49
CA THR A 123 4.49 22.16 13.63
C THR A 123 5.81 21.86 14.33
N ARG A 124 5.80 21.99 15.66
CA ARG A 124 6.96 21.77 16.52
C ARG A 124 7.49 20.34 16.30
N ARG A 125 8.62 20.24 15.60
CA ARG A 125 9.30 18.96 15.29
C ARG A 125 9.61 18.23 16.60
N LYS A 126 8.98 17.08 16.83
CA LYS A 126 9.51 16.12 17.81
C LYS A 126 10.78 15.54 17.21
N ARG A 127 11.91 15.66 17.92
CA ARG A 127 13.15 14.99 17.56
C ARG A 127 12.88 13.49 17.40
N GLN A 128 13.03 12.98 16.19
CA GLN A 128 13.08 11.55 15.95
C GLN A 128 14.50 11.11 16.24
N VAL A 129 14.69 10.37 17.34
CA VAL A 129 15.95 9.72 17.63
C VAL A 129 16.03 8.52 16.69
N TYR A 130 17.00 8.50 15.78
CA TYR A 130 17.32 7.31 14.99
C TYR A 130 17.66 6.19 15.98
N GLY A 131 16.77 5.20 16.05
CA GLY A 131 16.84 4.07 16.96
C GLY A 131 17.31 2.80 16.25
N ALA A 132 17.05 1.64 16.88
CA ALA A 132 17.26 0.34 16.24
C ALA A 132 16.37 0.15 14.99
N ASP A 133 16.79 -0.73 14.07
CA ASP A 133 16.12 -1.09 12.81
C ASP A 133 14.57 -1.19 12.95
N GLY A 134 13.86 -0.22 12.38
CA GLY A 134 12.41 -0.08 12.39
C GLY A 134 11.67 -0.99 11.40
N ARG A 135 12.39 -1.87 10.70
CA ARG A 135 11.82 -2.79 9.71
C ARG A 135 11.24 -4.04 10.37
N PHE A 136 9.97 -4.33 10.07
CA PHE A 136 9.27 -5.52 10.54
C PHE A 136 9.29 -6.61 9.46
N VAL A 137 10.07 -7.66 9.71
CA VAL A 137 10.12 -8.83 8.83
C VAL A 137 8.88 -9.70 9.06
N ILE A 138 7.96 -9.70 8.08
CA ILE A 138 6.75 -10.52 8.13
C ILE A 138 7.13 -11.96 7.82
N SER A 139 7.36 -12.76 8.85
CA SER A 139 7.84 -14.15 8.73
C SER A 139 6.73 -15.19 8.73
N ASP A 140 5.55 -14.85 9.27
CA ASP A 140 4.43 -15.78 9.33
C ASP A 140 3.71 -15.82 7.98
N SER A 141 3.70 -17.02 7.41
CA SER A 141 3.14 -17.35 6.10
C SER A 141 1.66 -16.95 5.94
N HIS A 142 0.88 -16.90 7.02
CA HIS A 142 -0.49 -16.43 7.00
C HIS A 142 -0.55 -14.94 6.69
N PHE A 143 0.24 -14.11 7.39
CA PHE A 143 0.26 -12.67 7.20
C PHE A 143 0.83 -12.27 5.83
N ILE A 144 1.89 -12.94 5.37
CA ILE A 144 2.51 -12.70 4.06
C ILE A 144 1.48 -12.80 2.92
N THR A 145 0.58 -13.78 3.00
CA THR A 145 -0.44 -14.01 1.96
C THR A 145 -1.74 -13.25 2.14
N ASN A 146 -1.86 -12.47 3.23
CA ASN A 146 -3.03 -11.67 3.53
C ASN A 146 -2.82 -10.19 3.26
N TYR A 147 -3.92 -9.50 3.01
CA TYR A 147 -3.95 -8.05 2.87
C TYR A 147 -3.56 -7.38 4.21
N PRO A 148 -2.73 -6.32 4.22
CA PRO A 148 -2.20 -5.59 3.06
C PRO A 148 -0.88 -6.13 2.50
N PHE A 149 -0.18 -7.02 3.19
CA PHE A 149 1.18 -7.45 2.82
C PHE A 149 1.23 -8.24 1.51
N SER A 150 0.18 -8.98 1.18
CA SER A 150 0.09 -9.73 -0.07
C SER A 150 -0.01 -8.88 -1.34
N THR A 151 -0.16 -7.56 -1.19
CA THR A 151 -0.12 -6.61 -2.30
C THR A 151 1.31 -6.26 -2.72
N ALA A 152 2.30 -6.49 -1.86
CA ALA A 152 3.71 -6.26 -2.16
C ALA A 152 4.22 -7.31 -3.14
N VAL A 153 4.81 -6.86 -4.25
CA VAL A 153 5.35 -7.73 -5.29
C VAL A 153 6.84 -7.49 -5.46
N ARG A 154 7.55 -8.50 -5.98
CA ARG A 154 8.96 -8.39 -6.34
C ARG A 154 9.11 -8.41 -7.86
N LEU A 155 9.87 -7.48 -8.40
CA LEU A 155 10.26 -7.48 -9.81
C LEU A 155 11.51 -8.35 -9.97
N SER A 156 11.64 -8.98 -11.14
CA SER A 156 12.85 -9.72 -11.49
C SER A 156 14.10 -8.85 -11.63
N THR A 157 13.93 -7.52 -11.67
CA THR A 157 15.02 -6.53 -11.65
C THR A 157 15.62 -6.34 -10.26
N GLY A 158 14.95 -6.82 -9.19
CA GLY A 158 15.39 -6.64 -7.81
C GLY A 158 14.52 -5.65 -7.02
N CYS A 159 13.82 -4.76 -7.73
CA CYS A 159 12.86 -3.83 -7.13
C CYS A 159 11.62 -4.50 -6.53
N SER A 160 10.91 -3.71 -5.74
CA SER A 160 9.57 -3.96 -5.25
C SER A 160 8.50 -3.27 -6.10
N GLY A 161 7.24 -3.58 -5.82
CA GLY A 161 6.06 -2.97 -6.44
C GLY A 161 4.83 -3.15 -5.56
N VAL A 162 3.71 -2.53 -5.96
CA VAL A 162 2.41 -2.73 -5.34
C VAL A 162 1.35 -3.13 -6.35
N LEU A 163 0.55 -4.13 -6.01
CA LEU A 163 -0.60 -4.55 -6.80
C LEU A 163 -1.77 -3.56 -6.62
N VAL A 164 -2.08 -2.80 -7.67
CA VAL A 164 -3.17 -1.79 -7.68
C VAL A 164 -4.42 -2.26 -8.42
N SER A 165 -4.30 -3.30 -9.24
CA SER A 165 -5.43 -4.02 -9.84
C SER A 165 -5.05 -5.50 -10.05
N PRO A 166 -5.99 -6.42 -10.35
CA PRO A 166 -5.66 -7.82 -10.61
C PRO A 166 -4.64 -8.04 -11.72
N LYS A 167 -4.45 -7.06 -12.62
CA LYS A 167 -3.49 -7.09 -13.73
C LYS A 167 -2.43 -5.99 -13.66
N HIS A 168 -2.46 -5.07 -12.71
CA HIS A 168 -1.59 -3.90 -12.75
C HIS A 168 -0.75 -3.76 -11.49
N VAL A 169 0.55 -3.52 -11.71
CA VAL A 169 1.53 -3.24 -10.66
C VAL A 169 2.08 -1.85 -10.87
N LEU A 170 2.03 -1.04 -9.81
CA LEU A 170 2.71 0.24 -9.74
C LEU A 170 4.09 0.04 -9.11
N THR A 171 5.11 0.65 -9.70
CA THR A 171 6.53 0.57 -9.28
C THR A 171 7.27 1.85 -9.67
N ALA A 172 8.54 1.99 -9.32
CA ALA A 172 9.37 3.12 -9.74
C ALA A 172 9.80 2.96 -11.21
N ALA A 173 9.94 4.07 -11.94
CA ALA A 173 10.31 4.04 -13.35
C ALA A 173 11.77 3.61 -13.53
N HIS A 174 12.67 4.04 -12.63
CA HIS A 174 14.07 3.64 -12.70
C HIS A 174 14.31 2.15 -12.48
N CYS A 175 13.33 1.40 -11.96
CA CYS A 175 13.40 -0.06 -11.90
C CYS A 175 13.40 -0.75 -13.27
N ILE A 176 13.13 -0.01 -14.34
CA ILE A 176 12.99 -0.53 -15.71
C ILE A 176 13.60 0.39 -16.79
N HIS A 177 13.87 1.67 -16.50
CA HIS A 177 14.30 2.67 -17.47
C HIS A 177 15.21 3.73 -16.82
N ASP A 178 16.38 4.06 -17.40
CA ASP A 178 17.37 4.98 -16.79
C ASP A 178 17.17 6.46 -17.17
N GLY A 179 15.99 6.78 -17.69
CA GLY A 179 15.66 8.10 -18.25
C GLY A 179 16.06 8.27 -19.71
N ASN A 180 16.93 7.43 -20.28
CA ASN A 180 17.30 7.47 -21.71
C ASN A 180 16.83 6.23 -22.48
N ASP A 181 16.99 5.03 -21.91
CA ASP A 181 16.60 3.77 -22.50
C ASP A 181 16.17 2.75 -21.43
N TYR A 182 15.51 1.68 -21.87
CA TYR A 182 15.14 0.59 -20.97
C TYR A 182 16.36 -0.15 -20.46
N LEU A 183 16.27 -0.63 -19.21
CA LEU A 183 17.29 -1.50 -18.63
C LEU A 183 17.33 -2.85 -19.35
N LYS A 184 18.53 -3.45 -19.43
CA LYS A 184 18.71 -4.83 -19.97
C LYS A 184 17.76 -5.85 -19.31
N THR A 185 17.55 -5.70 -18.02
CA THR A 185 16.70 -6.58 -17.19
C THR A 185 15.21 -6.38 -17.46
N ALA A 186 14.80 -5.21 -17.99
CA ALA A 186 13.41 -4.88 -18.28
C ALA A 186 12.84 -5.66 -19.48
N ARG A 187 13.68 -6.09 -20.43
CA ARG A 187 13.25 -6.81 -21.65
C ARG A 187 12.40 -8.05 -21.39
N LYS A 188 12.64 -8.75 -20.27
CA LYS A 188 11.92 -9.97 -19.88
C LYS A 188 11.43 -9.89 -18.43
N VAL A 189 11.05 -8.69 -18.00
CA VAL A 189 10.64 -8.43 -16.62
C VAL A 189 9.48 -9.34 -16.22
N LYS A 190 9.59 -9.89 -15.01
CA LYS A 190 8.55 -10.69 -14.36
C LYS A 190 8.22 -10.06 -13.03
N VAL A 191 6.98 -10.25 -12.61
CA VAL A 191 6.49 -9.87 -11.29
C VAL A 191 6.17 -11.12 -10.50
N GLY A 192 6.75 -11.21 -9.31
CA GLY A 192 6.57 -12.28 -8.34
C GLY A 192 5.62 -11.85 -7.25
N VAL A 193 4.54 -12.62 -7.06
CA VAL A 193 3.65 -12.48 -5.90
C VAL A 193 3.84 -13.68 -4.99
N LEU A 194 3.98 -13.43 -3.69
CA LEU A 194 4.26 -14.47 -2.71
C LEU A 194 3.00 -15.27 -2.37
N GLN A 195 3.05 -16.59 -2.54
CA GLN A 195 1.89 -17.49 -2.35
C GLN A 195 2.27 -18.76 -1.59
N LEU A 196 1.35 -19.26 -0.77
CA LEU A 196 1.52 -20.57 -0.13
C LEU A 196 1.55 -21.69 -1.17
N LYS A 197 2.53 -22.61 -1.06
CA LYS A 197 2.49 -23.88 -1.80
C LYS A 197 1.21 -24.64 -1.45
N SER A 198 0.31 -24.82 -2.42
CA SER A 198 -0.77 -25.80 -2.25
C SER A 198 -0.17 -27.20 -2.34
N LYS A 199 -0.50 -28.09 -1.40
CA LYS A 199 -0.19 -29.51 -1.58
C LYS A 199 -0.91 -29.93 -2.86
N ARG A 200 -0.16 -30.23 -3.94
CA ARG A 200 -0.70 -31.06 -5.01
C ARG A 200 -1.20 -32.32 -4.32
N ARG A 201 -2.52 -32.52 -4.24
CA ARG A 201 -3.05 -33.87 -4.05
C ARG A 201 -2.41 -34.65 -5.20
N ARG A 202 -1.47 -35.55 -4.89
CA ARG A 202 -1.07 -36.59 -5.82
C ARG A 202 -2.38 -37.23 -6.23
N GLY A 203 -2.90 -36.87 -7.39
CA GLY A 203 -4.03 -37.54 -8.00
C GLY A 203 -3.59 -38.98 -8.07
N GLY A 204 -4.16 -39.83 -7.21
CA GLY A 204 -3.93 -41.25 -7.28
C GLY A 204 -4.28 -41.62 -8.71
N ARG A 205 -3.27 -42.07 -9.47
CA ARG A 205 -3.48 -42.86 -10.67
C ARG A 205 -4.40 -43.99 -10.24
N ARG A 206 -5.70 -43.86 -10.47
CA ARG A 206 -6.64 -44.97 -10.40
C ARG A 206 -6.19 -45.91 -11.51
N ARG A 207 -5.35 -46.88 -11.12
CA ARG A 207 -5.01 -48.05 -11.92
C ARG A 207 -6.32 -48.67 -12.39
N GLY A 208 -6.35 -49.04 -13.67
CA GLY A 208 -7.54 -49.47 -14.38
C GLY A 208 -8.28 -50.63 -13.71
N GLY A 209 -9.60 -50.52 -13.73
CA GLY A 209 -10.53 -51.64 -13.66
C GLY A 209 -11.28 -51.68 -14.98
N ARG A 210 -11.14 -52.79 -15.70
CA ARG A 210 -11.72 -53.05 -17.02
C ARG A 210 -13.12 -53.69 -16.82
N ARG A 211 -14.07 -53.33 -17.70
CA ARG A 211 -15.37 -53.99 -18.01
C ARG A 211 -16.50 -53.71 -16.99
N ARG A 212 -17.77 -53.50 -17.37
CA ARG A 212 -18.60 -54.01 -18.49
C ARG A 212 -19.79 -53.04 -18.71
N GLY A 213 -20.33 -52.98 -19.93
CA GLY A 213 -21.27 -51.94 -20.39
C GLY A 213 -22.75 -52.07 -20.00
N GLY A 214 -23.55 -51.10 -20.48
CA GLY A 214 -25.01 -51.14 -20.45
C GLY A 214 -25.69 -49.77 -20.51
N ARG A 215 -26.15 -49.39 -21.71
CA ARG A 215 -27.39 -48.67 -22.10
C ARG A 215 -27.76 -47.28 -21.52
N LEU A 216 -27.91 -46.33 -22.46
CA LEU A 216 -28.89 -45.24 -22.64
C LEU A 216 -29.70 -44.72 -21.45
N GLY A 217 -29.68 -43.38 -21.32
CA GLY A 217 -30.69 -42.57 -20.63
C GLY A 217 -30.38 -41.08 -20.80
N GLU A 218 -31.17 -40.39 -21.62
CA GLU A 218 -31.24 -38.93 -21.72
C GLU A 218 -31.76 -38.33 -20.40
N GLY A 219 -31.34 -37.10 -20.08
CA GLY A 219 -31.85 -36.38 -18.91
C GLY A 219 -31.04 -35.14 -18.56
N GLU A 220 -31.50 -34.01 -19.12
CA GLU A 220 -31.57 -32.66 -18.53
C GLU A 220 -30.32 -31.97 -17.96
N ALA A 221 -30.05 -30.80 -18.55
CA ALA A 221 -29.18 -29.76 -18.03
C ALA A 221 -29.80 -29.15 -16.76
N GLY A 222 -29.09 -29.28 -15.64
CA GLY A 222 -29.37 -28.60 -14.37
C GLY A 222 -28.21 -27.67 -14.00
N GLU A 223 -28.57 -26.44 -13.63
CA GLU A 223 -27.74 -25.30 -13.25
C GLU A 223 -26.64 -25.62 -12.22
N GLU A 224 -25.39 -25.23 -12.49
CA GLU A 224 -24.38 -25.07 -11.44
C GLU A 224 -24.38 -23.62 -10.93
N GLN A 225 -25.14 -23.40 -9.86
CA GLN A 225 -25.13 -22.17 -9.08
C GLN A 225 -23.74 -21.95 -8.46
N MET A 226 -23.18 -20.77 -8.74
CA MET A 226 -22.00 -20.23 -8.08
C MET A 226 -22.29 -20.00 -6.59
N MET A 227 -21.65 -20.77 -5.71
CA MET A 227 -21.70 -20.51 -4.27
C MET A 227 -20.91 -19.23 -3.95
N GLU A 228 -21.65 -18.23 -3.49
CA GLU A 228 -21.14 -16.99 -2.90
C GLU A 228 -20.54 -17.32 -1.51
N GLU A 229 -19.21 -17.42 -1.42
CA GLU A 229 -18.54 -17.60 -0.13
C GLU A 229 -18.56 -16.29 0.67
N GLY A 230 -19.12 -16.40 1.88
CA GLY A 230 -19.48 -15.32 2.76
C GLY A 230 -18.35 -14.39 3.17
N LYS A 231 -18.75 -13.13 3.39
CA LYS A 231 -17.96 -12.06 4.00
C LYS A 231 -17.53 -12.45 5.43
N GLU A 232 -16.30 -12.91 5.62
CA GLU A 232 -15.68 -12.90 6.94
C GLU A 232 -15.08 -11.52 7.25
N GLN A 233 -15.73 -10.80 8.16
CA GLN A 233 -15.25 -9.57 8.77
C GLN A 233 -14.34 -9.92 9.94
N ASN A 234 -13.02 -9.79 9.78
CA ASN A 234 -12.10 -9.77 10.91
C ASN A 234 -11.63 -8.33 11.14
N SER A 235 -12.31 -7.67 12.08
CA SER A 235 -11.86 -6.43 12.70
C SER A 235 -10.92 -6.79 13.84
N ILE A 236 -9.68 -6.32 13.78
CA ILE A 236 -8.78 -6.29 14.93
C ILE A 236 -8.87 -4.87 15.46
N ASP A 237 -9.67 -4.68 16.49
CA ASP A 237 -9.57 -3.55 17.44
C ASP A 237 -9.73 -4.18 18.83
N GLY A 238 -8.65 -4.15 19.61
CA GLY A 238 -8.66 -4.53 21.01
C GLY A 238 -8.36 -3.29 21.82
N ASP A 239 -9.38 -2.73 22.46
CA ASP A 239 -9.21 -1.85 23.62
C ASP A 239 -10.01 -2.42 24.78
N VAL A 240 -9.30 -2.51 25.91
CA VAL A 240 -9.69 -3.16 27.15
C VAL A 240 -10.56 -2.20 27.96
N ALA A 241 -11.78 -2.61 28.29
CA ALA A 241 -12.50 -2.11 29.47
C ALA A 241 -13.45 -3.19 29.98
N GLY A 242 -13.31 -3.53 31.26
CA GLY A 242 -13.93 -4.69 31.89
C GLY A 242 -15.42 -4.55 32.21
N GLY A 243 -16.04 -5.69 32.48
CA GLY A 243 -17.40 -5.77 33.01
C GLY A 243 -17.85 -7.22 33.18
N ARG A 244 -18.13 -7.61 34.42
CA ARG A 244 -18.42 -8.97 34.91
C ARG A 244 -19.85 -9.44 34.62
N ASN A 245 -19.99 -10.77 34.45
CA ASN A 245 -21.05 -11.69 34.92
C ASN A 245 -21.18 -12.81 33.87
N GLY A 246 -21.00 -14.10 34.16
CA GLY A 246 -21.55 -14.92 35.24
C GLY A 246 -22.47 -15.96 34.57
N GLY A 247 -22.03 -17.20 34.34
CA GLY A 247 -22.55 -18.29 35.17
C GLY A 247 -22.72 -19.62 34.42
N LYS A 248 -22.19 -20.68 35.06
CA LYS A 248 -22.68 -22.07 35.18
C LYS A 248 -22.89 -22.94 33.93
N GLY A 249 -22.16 -24.05 33.90
CA GLY A 249 -22.50 -25.23 33.10
C GLY A 249 -21.60 -26.44 33.39
N ARG A 250 -21.92 -27.18 34.46
CA ARG A 250 -21.26 -28.42 34.93
C ARG A 250 -21.25 -29.51 33.85
N ARG A 251 -20.18 -30.31 33.77
CA ARG A 251 -20.27 -31.77 33.54
C ARG A 251 -19.05 -32.52 34.13
N ARG A 252 -19.37 -33.67 34.71
CA ARG A 252 -18.64 -34.49 35.68
C ARG A 252 -17.51 -35.29 35.04
N SER A 253 -16.40 -35.50 35.78
CA SER A 253 -15.48 -36.63 35.55
C SER A 253 -15.35 -37.44 36.84
N ARG A 254 -15.54 -38.76 36.72
CA ARG A 254 -15.43 -39.74 37.80
C ARG A 254 -13.97 -40.07 38.07
N ILE A 255 -13.67 -40.12 39.37
CA ILE A 255 -12.44 -40.52 40.02
C ILE A 255 -12.22 -42.03 39.86
N ARG A 256 -10.95 -42.45 39.74
CA ARG A 256 -10.49 -43.79 40.12
C ARG A 256 -9.23 -43.63 40.98
N GLU A 257 -9.37 -43.93 42.27
CA GLU A 257 -8.33 -44.21 43.27
C GLU A 257 -7.45 -45.40 42.80
N LYS A 258 -6.20 -45.64 43.27
CA LYS A 258 -5.65 -45.61 44.64
C LYS A 258 -4.12 -45.83 44.60
N GLY A 259 -3.40 -45.40 45.64
CA GLY A 259 -2.02 -45.85 45.92
C GLY A 259 -1.25 -44.95 46.89
N HIS A 260 -1.36 -45.22 48.20
CA HIS A 260 -0.59 -44.60 49.29
C HIS A 260 0.74 -45.33 49.55
N VAL A 261 1.80 -44.57 49.85
CA VAL A 261 2.83 -44.90 50.88
C VAL A 261 3.27 -43.59 51.54
N ALA A 262 3.42 -43.59 52.87
CA ALA A 262 3.56 -42.43 53.74
C ALA A 262 4.96 -42.25 54.36
N ALA A 263 5.38 -40.97 54.45
CA ALA A 263 5.95 -40.24 55.62
C ALA A 263 7.43 -40.51 56.03
N ALA A 264 8.24 -39.55 56.53
CA ALA A 264 7.99 -38.29 57.23
C ALA A 264 9.19 -37.30 57.13
N ASP A 265 8.94 -35.98 57.18
CA ASP A 265 9.41 -35.02 58.22
C ASP A 265 9.01 -33.55 57.90
N GLY A 266 8.54 -32.80 58.92
CA GLY A 266 7.92 -31.45 58.85
C GLY A 266 8.92 -30.26 58.83
N ILE A 267 8.57 -28.97 58.77
CA ILE A 267 7.37 -28.19 59.19
C ILE A 267 7.21 -26.89 58.32
N ILE A 268 5.97 -26.66 57.87
CA ILE A 268 5.13 -25.44 57.64
C ILE A 268 5.73 -24.08 57.17
N GLY A 269 5.19 -23.59 56.03
CA GLY A 269 5.11 -22.17 55.65
C GLY A 269 4.45 -21.95 54.27
N GLU A 270 3.35 -21.19 54.24
CA GLU A 270 2.43 -20.85 53.14
C GLU A 270 3.11 -20.49 51.79
N GLY A 271 2.59 -20.75 50.58
CA GLY A 271 1.21 -20.82 50.14
C GLY A 271 0.98 -19.84 48.96
N GLY A 272 1.60 -20.08 47.79
CA GLY A 272 1.43 -19.22 46.61
C GLY A 272 1.70 -19.93 45.27
N LYS A 273 0.80 -20.84 44.87
CA LYS A 273 0.87 -21.52 43.56
C LYS A 273 0.55 -20.54 42.43
N GLN A 274 1.59 -20.14 41.69
CA GLN A 274 1.47 -19.57 40.36
C GLN A 274 0.64 -20.50 39.47
N LYS A 275 -0.54 -20.06 39.04
CA LYS A 275 -1.29 -20.73 37.97
C LYS A 275 -0.52 -20.52 36.67
N GLY A 276 0.32 -21.50 36.32
CA GLY A 276 0.90 -21.62 34.99
C GLY A 276 -0.23 -21.69 33.97
N PHE A 277 -0.42 -20.61 33.21
CA PHE A 277 -1.20 -20.66 32.00
C PHE A 277 -0.47 -21.58 31.03
N ASN A 278 -0.89 -22.84 30.95
CA ASN A 278 -0.56 -23.72 29.83
C ASN A 278 -1.22 -23.13 28.57
N ARG A 279 -0.58 -22.09 28.03
CA ARG A 279 -0.79 -21.62 26.68
C ARG A 279 -0.34 -22.77 25.81
N VAL A 280 -1.30 -23.57 25.33
CA VAL A 280 -1.05 -24.58 24.31
C VAL A 280 -0.31 -23.83 23.19
N ARG A 281 1.02 -24.00 23.14
CA ARG A 281 1.79 -23.69 21.95
C ARG A 281 1.15 -24.58 20.90
N ARG A 282 0.32 -24.02 20.03
CA ARG A 282 0.07 -24.61 18.73
C ARG A 282 1.45 -24.69 18.09
N SER A 283 2.08 -25.84 18.23
CA SER A 283 3.25 -26.22 17.46
C SER A 283 2.99 -25.82 16.01
N PRO A 284 3.92 -25.12 15.33
CA PRO A 284 3.75 -24.84 13.92
C PRO A 284 3.53 -26.20 13.23
N GLN A 285 2.34 -26.42 12.68
CA GLN A 285 2.23 -27.44 11.63
C GLN A 285 3.35 -27.12 10.63
N PRO A 286 4.07 -28.10 10.07
CA PRO A 286 5.17 -27.83 9.13
C PRO A 286 4.69 -26.81 8.09
N GLY A 287 5.15 -25.59 8.27
CA GLY A 287 4.54 -24.39 7.71
C GLY A 287 4.69 -24.44 6.21
N ARG A 288 3.60 -24.26 5.48
CA ARG A 288 3.67 -24.19 4.02
C ARG A 288 4.60 -23.03 3.67
N GLN A 289 5.75 -23.33 3.08
CA GLN A 289 6.68 -22.29 2.69
C GLN A 289 6.02 -21.41 1.61
N PRO A 290 6.01 -20.08 1.81
CA PRO A 290 5.59 -19.16 0.77
C PRO A 290 6.61 -19.20 -0.37
N VAL A 291 6.14 -19.15 -1.61
CA VAL A 291 6.99 -19.08 -2.81
C VAL A 291 6.46 -18.06 -3.80
N PHE A 292 7.36 -17.40 -4.52
CA PHE A 292 6.96 -16.52 -5.59
C PHE A 292 6.27 -17.27 -6.72
N ARG A 293 5.11 -16.77 -7.11
CA ARG A 293 4.49 -17.08 -8.38
C ARG A 293 4.77 -15.94 -9.34
N TRP A 294 5.63 -16.21 -10.31
CA TRP A 294 6.05 -15.26 -11.32
C TRP A 294 5.08 -15.19 -12.49
N THR A 295 4.75 -13.97 -12.90
CA THR A 295 3.99 -13.65 -14.11
C THR A 295 4.79 -12.68 -14.98
N ARG A 296 4.78 -12.89 -16.30
CA ARG A 296 5.43 -11.98 -17.25
C ARG A 296 4.62 -10.69 -17.38
N VAL A 297 5.31 -9.60 -17.64
CA VAL A 297 4.69 -8.34 -18.04
C VAL A 297 4.32 -8.40 -19.53
N LYS A 298 3.12 -7.92 -19.86
CA LYS A 298 2.58 -7.82 -21.21
C LYS A 298 2.98 -6.49 -21.86
N GLN A 299 2.87 -5.41 -21.10
CA GLN A 299 3.33 -4.09 -21.51
C GLN A 299 3.66 -3.24 -20.28
N THR A 300 4.48 -2.23 -20.52
CA THR A 300 5.01 -1.32 -19.51
C THR A 300 4.75 0.10 -19.97
N ARG A 301 4.24 0.95 -19.06
CA ARG A 301 3.98 2.36 -19.34
C ARG A 301 4.77 3.25 -18.39
N ILE A 302 5.41 4.28 -18.95
CA ILE A 302 6.26 5.24 -18.24
C ILE A 302 5.90 6.64 -18.72
N PRO A 303 5.72 7.62 -17.81
CA PRO A 303 5.46 9.01 -18.20
C PRO A 303 6.66 9.64 -18.91
N GLU A 304 6.39 10.53 -19.86
CA GLU A 304 7.39 11.33 -20.57
C GLU A 304 8.17 12.21 -19.60
N GLY A 305 7.56 12.62 -18.48
CA GLY A 305 8.24 13.33 -17.39
C GLY A 305 9.48 12.64 -16.83
N TRP A 306 9.56 11.31 -16.90
CA TRP A 306 10.74 10.54 -16.50
C TRP A 306 11.84 10.53 -17.57
N ILE A 307 11.47 10.71 -18.84
CA ILE A 307 12.38 10.53 -19.97
C ILE A 307 13.18 11.82 -20.18
N HIS A 308 14.51 11.70 -20.09
CA HIS A 308 15.44 12.80 -20.31
C HIS A 308 15.44 13.20 -21.79
N SER A 309 14.62 14.18 -22.16
CA SER A 309 14.64 14.75 -23.50
C SER A 309 15.72 15.85 -23.60
N LYS A 310 16.34 15.99 -24.77
CA LYS A 310 17.24 17.14 -25.07
C LYS A 310 16.53 18.51 -25.00
N ARG A 311 15.20 18.53 -24.89
CA ARG A 311 14.36 19.73 -24.79
C ARG A 311 14.03 20.11 -23.34
N SER A 312 14.25 19.22 -22.37
CA SER A 312 13.95 19.47 -20.97
C SER A 312 15.24 19.76 -20.21
N THR A 313 15.50 21.04 -19.97
CA THR A 313 16.52 21.53 -19.03
C THR A 313 16.07 21.40 -17.55
N ASN A 314 14.91 20.81 -17.29
CA ASN A 314 14.26 20.88 -15.99
C ASN A 314 14.53 19.61 -15.17
N SER A 315 15.03 19.82 -13.96
CA SER A 315 15.46 18.84 -12.96
C SER A 315 14.33 18.04 -12.28
N VAL A 316 13.17 17.91 -12.93
CA VAL A 316 11.92 17.33 -12.37
C VAL A 316 11.70 15.86 -12.77
N SER A 317 12.67 15.21 -13.40
CA SER A 317 12.57 13.78 -13.77
C SER A 317 12.20 12.89 -12.58
N SER A 318 12.79 13.16 -11.41
CA SER A 318 12.49 12.48 -10.15
C SER A 318 11.01 12.54 -9.73
N ASP A 319 10.29 13.58 -10.15
CA ASP A 319 8.86 13.77 -9.81
C ASP A 319 7.98 12.75 -10.53
N TYR A 320 8.48 12.17 -11.61
CA TYR A 320 7.77 11.22 -12.45
C TYR A 320 8.39 9.82 -12.43
N ASP A 321 9.16 9.50 -11.37
CA ASP A 321 9.73 8.18 -11.14
C ASP A 321 8.67 7.13 -10.72
N TYR A 322 7.73 6.86 -11.61
CA TYR A 322 6.74 5.79 -11.48
C TYR A 322 6.46 5.15 -12.84
N ALA A 323 6.13 3.87 -12.80
CA ALA A 323 5.74 3.10 -13.97
C ALA A 323 4.61 2.13 -13.63
N LEU A 324 3.80 1.81 -14.63
CA LEU A 324 2.74 0.82 -14.52
C LEU A 324 3.03 -0.39 -15.40
N LEU A 325 3.04 -1.56 -14.78
CA LEU A 325 3.25 -2.85 -15.45
C LEU A 325 1.91 -3.58 -15.60
N GLU A 326 1.48 -3.85 -16.84
CA GLU A 326 0.34 -4.74 -17.09
C GLU A 326 0.83 -6.19 -17.13
N LEU A 327 0.26 -7.04 -16.27
CA LEU A 327 0.58 -8.46 -16.14
C LEU A 327 -0.15 -9.27 -17.22
N LYS A 328 0.56 -10.23 -17.81
CA LYS A 328 0.00 -11.18 -18.79
C LYS A 328 -1.12 -12.04 -18.22
N ARG A 329 -1.11 -12.28 -16.90
CA ARG A 329 -2.13 -13.07 -16.20
C ARG A 329 -2.59 -12.32 -14.96
N GLN A 330 -3.90 -12.38 -14.71
CA GLN A 330 -4.46 -11.83 -13.48
C GLN A 330 -3.92 -12.61 -12.28
N VAL A 331 -3.62 -11.89 -11.21
CA VAL A 331 -3.28 -12.48 -9.91
C VAL A 331 -4.53 -12.55 -9.04
N LYS A 332 -4.56 -13.50 -8.10
CA LYS A 332 -5.74 -13.75 -7.24
C LYS A 332 -5.75 -12.88 -5.97
N GLN A 333 -4.62 -12.27 -5.66
CA GLN A 333 -4.46 -11.40 -4.49
C GLN A 333 -5.38 -10.20 -4.61
N LYS A 334 -5.96 -9.80 -3.49
CA LYS A 334 -6.75 -8.58 -3.40
C LYS A 334 -5.82 -7.36 -3.61
N PRO A 335 -6.01 -6.55 -4.66
CA PRO A 335 -5.20 -5.35 -4.87
C PRO A 335 -5.46 -4.28 -3.82
N MET A 336 -4.51 -3.36 -3.66
CA MET A 336 -4.72 -2.13 -2.90
C MET A 336 -5.37 -1.06 -3.79
N LYS A 337 -6.28 -0.28 -3.23
CA LYS A 337 -6.88 0.84 -3.96
C LYS A 337 -5.85 1.92 -4.21
N LEU A 338 -5.92 2.57 -5.37
CA LEU A 338 -5.21 3.81 -5.64
C LEU A 338 -5.88 4.98 -4.89
N GLY A 339 -5.14 6.02 -4.57
CA GLY A 339 -5.65 7.26 -4.00
C GLY A 339 -4.75 8.44 -4.34
N VAL A 340 -5.27 9.64 -4.18
CA VAL A 340 -4.51 10.88 -4.27
C VAL A 340 -3.87 11.18 -2.91
N ALA A 341 -2.62 11.63 -2.93
CA ALA A 341 -1.90 12.08 -1.74
C ALA A 341 -2.58 13.33 -1.14
N PRO A 342 -3.09 13.28 0.10
CA PRO A 342 -3.74 14.43 0.72
C PRO A 342 -2.80 15.64 0.85
N SER A 343 -3.23 16.83 0.41
CA SER A 343 -2.43 18.06 0.49
C SER A 343 -2.55 18.82 1.82
N ALA A 344 -3.54 18.49 2.66
CA ALA A 344 -3.95 19.32 3.80
C ALA A 344 -3.40 18.87 5.17
N ILE A 345 -2.47 17.91 5.20
CA ILE A 345 -2.00 17.29 6.45
C ILE A 345 -0.56 16.83 6.24
N PRO A 346 0.40 17.17 7.12
CA PRO A 346 1.65 16.42 7.13
C PRO A 346 1.27 14.97 7.40
N LEU A 347 1.48 14.09 6.41
CA LEU A 347 1.05 12.70 6.48
C LEU A 347 1.67 12.06 7.73
N ALA A 348 0.88 12.03 8.80
CA ALA A 348 1.41 11.79 10.14
C ALA A 348 1.90 10.35 10.33
N ARG A 349 1.68 9.48 9.35
CA ARG A 349 2.34 8.17 9.24
C ARG A 349 2.07 7.58 7.86
N ILE A 350 3.13 7.37 7.08
CA ILE A 350 3.07 6.58 5.86
C ILE A 350 3.48 5.15 6.16
N HIS A 351 2.99 4.23 5.34
CA HIS A 351 3.23 2.80 5.45
C HIS A 351 3.63 2.25 4.10
N PHE A 352 4.57 1.31 4.07
CA PHE A 352 4.81 0.52 2.87
C PHE A 352 5.34 -0.87 3.21
N SER A 353 5.21 -1.77 2.25
CA SER A 353 5.71 -3.14 2.35
C SER A 353 6.40 -3.49 1.04
N GLY A 354 7.59 -4.07 1.14
CA GLY A 354 8.43 -4.40 0.00
C GLY A 354 9.41 -5.50 0.36
N TYR A 355 10.45 -5.65 -0.44
CA TYR A 355 11.47 -6.68 -0.29
C TYR A 355 12.84 -6.02 -0.18
N ASP A 356 13.46 -6.05 1.00
CA ASP A 356 14.81 -5.49 1.16
C ASP A 356 15.87 -6.49 0.68
N ALA A 357 16.93 -5.96 0.06
CA ALA A 357 18.04 -6.76 -0.43
C ALA A 357 18.79 -7.48 0.72
N ASP A 358 18.95 -6.84 1.88
CA ASP A 358 19.61 -7.44 3.04
C ASP A 358 18.75 -8.50 3.74
N LYS A 359 17.43 -8.32 3.80
CA LYS A 359 16.53 -9.25 4.53
C LYS A 359 16.18 -10.52 3.74
N SER A 360 16.36 -10.51 2.43
CA SER A 360 16.12 -11.69 1.58
C SER A 360 17.28 -12.71 1.61
N LEU A 361 18.46 -12.31 2.10
CA LEU A 361 19.68 -13.14 2.09
C LEU A 361 20.07 -13.75 3.46
N LEU A 362 19.54 -13.23 4.58
CA LEU A 362 20.03 -13.55 5.93
C LEU A 362 19.79 -14.98 6.43
N ASP A 363 18.85 -15.73 5.84
CA ASP A 363 18.49 -17.05 6.40
C ASP A 363 19.28 -18.23 5.80
N GLY A 364 20.17 -18.00 4.82
CA GLY A 364 20.90 -19.05 4.11
C GLY A 364 20.02 -20.06 3.33
N ARG A 365 18.70 -20.01 3.52
CA ARG A 365 17.67 -20.81 2.83
C ARG A 365 17.09 -20.13 1.59
N GLY A 366 17.41 -18.86 1.34
CA GLY A 366 16.80 -18.07 0.26
C GLY A 366 15.29 -17.85 0.45
N ASP A 367 14.83 -17.83 1.70
CA ASP A 367 13.43 -17.60 2.04
C ASP A 367 13.11 -16.11 1.87
N GLU A 368 12.31 -15.79 0.86
CA GLU A 368 11.91 -14.42 0.51
C GLU A 368 10.91 -13.86 1.52
N LYS A 369 11.26 -12.71 2.14
CA LYS A 369 10.47 -12.11 3.22
C LYS A 369 9.96 -10.74 2.84
N VAL A 370 8.67 -10.51 3.10
CA VAL A 370 8.07 -9.19 3.00
C VAL A 370 8.48 -8.39 4.23
N VAL A 371 8.98 -7.18 4.00
CA VAL A 371 9.42 -6.26 5.05
C VAL A 371 8.46 -5.08 5.09
N TYR A 372 7.76 -4.95 6.21
CA TYR A 372 6.83 -3.87 6.50
C TYR A 372 7.53 -2.77 7.29
N ARG A 373 7.21 -1.51 7.00
CA ARG A 373 7.63 -0.37 7.81
C ARG A 373 6.63 0.77 7.76
N PHE A 374 6.82 1.69 8.68
CA PHE A 374 6.09 2.95 8.74
C PHE A 374 7.01 4.03 9.29
N CYS A 375 6.86 5.25 8.82
CA CYS A 375 7.54 6.41 9.37
C CYS A 375 6.72 7.68 9.12
N LEU A 376 7.23 8.80 9.63
CA LEU A 376 6.65 10.12 9.43
C LEU A 376 7.22 10.72 8.14
N VAL A 377 6.37 11.46 7.42
CA VAL A 377 6.87 12.38 6.38
C VAL A 377 7.44 13.60 7.10
N GLU A 378 8.70 13.92 6.82
CA GLU A 378 9.39 15.06 7.44
C GLU A 378 9.15 16.35 6.67
N LYS A 379 9.23 16.25 5.34
CA LYS A 379 8.98 17.34 4.41
C LYS A 379 8.27 16.82 3.18
N GLU A 380 7.59 17.71 2.49
CA GLU A 380 6.88 17.41 1.27
C GLU A 380 6.97 18.57 0.30
N SER A 381 6.98 18.26 -0.97
CA SER A 381 6.77 19.18 -2.09
C SER A 381 5.51 18.76 -2.83
N ASP A 382 5.17 19.41 -3.94
CA ASP A 382 3.96 19.07 -4.71
C ASP A 382 3.98 17.62 -5.21
N ASP A 383 5.16 17.15 -5.64
CA ASP A 383 5.32 15.86 -6.29
C ASP A 383 6.12 14.81 -5.49
N LEU A 384 6.83 15.20 -4.42
CA LEU A 384 7.66 14.30 -3.62
C LEU A 384 7.36 14.36 -2.11
N MET A 385 7.55 13.23 -1.44
CA MET A 385 7.54 13.09 0.02
C MET A 385 8.94 12.68 0.49
N TYR A 386 9.43 13.37 1.50
CA TYR A 386 10.75 13.15 2.09
C TYR A 386 10.59 12.57 3.49
N GLN A 387 11.24 11.44 3.73
CA GLN A 387 11.10 10.62 4.94
C GLN A 387 12.43 9.99 5.36
N HIS A 388 12.49 9.50 6.59
CA HIS A 388 13.59 8.68 7.10
C HIS A 388 13.08 7.31 7.54
N CYS A 389 12.54 6.54 6.58
CA CYS A 389 12.21 5.13 6.83
C CYS A 389 13.44 4.27 6.57
N ASP A 390 13.73 3.33 7.48
CA ASP A 390 14.77 2.32 7.25
C ASP A 390 14.42 1.46 6.02
N ALA A 391 15.20 1.60 4.95
CA ALA A 391 15.01 0.89 3.69
C ALA A 391 16.34 0.59 3.02
N GLN A 392 16.32 -0.43 2.16
CA GLN A 392 17.43 -0.84 1.32
C GLN A 392 16.99 -0.89 -0.14
N ALA A 393 17.94 -0.90 -1.07
CA ALA A 393 17.70 -0.75 -2.52
C ALA A 393 16.58 -1.67 -3.08
N GLY A 394 16.43 -2.90 -2.56
CA GLY A 394 15.34 -3.80 -3.01
C GLY A 394 13.92 -3.27 -2.72
N ALA A 395 13.76 -2.40 -1.71
CA ALA A 395 12.46 -1.85 -1.32
C ALA A 395 11.92 -0.81 -2.31
N THR A 396 12.79 -0.25 -3.16
CA THR A 396 12.46 0.66 -4.25
C THR A 396 11.29 0.17 -5.09
N GLY A 397 10.39 1.07 -5.47
CA GLY A 397 9.15 0.80 -6.18
C GLY A 397 7.99 0.32 -5.30
N ALA A 398 8.21 0.09 -4.00
CA ALA A 398 7.13 -0.26 -3.09
C ALA A 398 6.04 0.82 -3.03
N GLY A 399 4.78 0.39 -2.96
CA GLY A 399 3.64 1.31 -2.82
C GLY A 399 3.58 1.92 -1.42
N VAL A 400 3.64 3.24 -1.35
CA VAL A 400 3.41 4.02 -0.14
C VAL A 400 1.92 4.26 0.04
N TYR A 401 1.39 3.91 1.20
CA TYR A 401 -0.04 4.01 1.49
C TYR A 401 -0.32 4.59 2.87
N VAL A 402 -1.52 5.15 3.00
CA VAL A 402 -2.07 5.60 4.29
C VAL A 402 -3.39 4.91 4.58
N ARG A 403 -3.77 4.85 5.86
CA ARG A 403 -5.01 4.26 6.34
C ARG A 403 -5.92 5.35 6.90
N LEU A 404 -6.92 5.78 6.13
CA LEU A 404 -7.92 6.77 6.54
C LEU A 404 -9.32 6.17 6.60
N ARG A 405 -10.25 6.82 7.29
CA ARG A 405 -11.65 6.39 7.36
C ARG A 405 -12.36 6.78 6.05
N GLN A 406 -13.15 5.86 5.52
CA GLN A 406 -14.05 6.17 4.41
C GLN A 406 -15.15 7.14 4.87
N GLU A 407 -15.58 8.01 3.97
CA GLU A 407 -16.79 8.80 4.17
C GLU A 407 -18.00 7.88 4.39
N ALA A 408 -18.85 8.24 5.35
CA ALA A 408 -20.11 7.52 5.57
C ALA A 408 -21.05 7.87 4.40
N GLY A 409 -21.52 6.86 3.67
CA GLY A 409 -22.64 7.08 2.75
C GLY A 409 -23.90 7.48 3.52
N ASN A 410 -24.90 8.04 2.82
CA ASN A 410 -26.16 8.55 3.39
C ASN A 410 -26.99 7.53 4.20
N ALA A 411 -26.59 6.26 4.26
CA ALA A 411 -27.16 5.26 5.16
C ALA A 411 -26.18 5.05 6.33
N GLY A 412 -26.65 5.27 7.57
CA GLY A 412 -25.89 5.31 8.83
C GLY A 412 -25.07 4.06 9.24
N GLY A 413 -24.25 3.52 8.34
CA GLY A 413 -23.33 2.43 8.58
C GLY A 413 -22.01 2.89 9.22
N LYS A 414 -21.39 2.00 10.00
CA LYS A 414 -20.08 2.23 10.63
C LYS A 414 -19.01 2.56 9.58
N ARG A 415 -18.29 3.67 9.78
CA ARG A 415 -17.18 4.13 8.93
C ARG A 415 -16.08 3.06 8.87
N LYS A 416 -15.71 2.60 7.67
CA LYS A 416 -14.68 1.58 7.48
C LYS A 416 -13.32 2.22 7.22
N TRP A 417 -12.28 1.69 7.84
CA TRP A 417 -10.89 2.05 7.51
C TRP A 417 -10.53 1.51 6.13
N GLN A 418 -9.92 2.34 5.30
CA GLN A 418 -9.48 1.98 3.95
C GLN A 418 -8.03 2.42 3.74
N ARG A 419 -7.21 1.50 3.24
CA ARG A 419 -5.85 1.81 2.80
C ARG A 419 -5.86 2.13 1.32
N ARG A 420 -5.19 3.21 0.93
CA ARG A 420 -4.98 3.59 -0.47
C ARG A 420 -3.52 3.91 -0.70
N VAL A 421 -2.99 3.44 -1.82
CA VAL A 421 -1.65 3.81 -2.31
C VAL A 421 -1.71 5.27 -2.74
N ILE A 422 -0.86 6.09 -2.15
CA ILE A 422 -0.76 7.54 -2.40
C ILE A 422 0.63 7.93 -2.92
N GLY A 423 1.54 6.97 -3.07
CA GLY A 423 2.88 7.22 -3.56
C GLY A 423 3.64 5.97 -3.94
N VAL A 424 4.80 6.17 -4.55
CA VAL A 424 5.75 5.13 -4.94
C VAL A 424 7.09 5.44 -4.30
N PHE A 425 7.66 4.47 -3.58
CA PHE A 425 8.95 4.63 -2.95
C PHE A 425 10.06 4.67 -4.01
N SER A 426 10.81 5.77 -4.12
CA SER A 426 11.86 5.94 -5.12
C SER A 426 13.23 5.48 -4.59
N GLY A 427 13.50 5.68 -3.30
CA GLY A 427 14.75 5.18 -2.69
C GLY A 427 15.45 6.25 -1.87
N HIS A 428 16.74 6.03 -1.60
CA HIS A 428 17.58 6.98 -0.88
C HIS A 428 18.18 8.01 -1.84
N GLN A 429 18.10 9.29 -1.51
CA GLN A 429 18.63 10.39 -2.32
C GLN A 429 19.29 11.46 -1.43
N TRP A 430 20.33 12.10 -1.97
CA TRP A 430 20.92 13.30 -1.39
C TRP A 430 20.18 14.53 -1.91
N VAL A 431 19.61 15.32 -1.00
CA VAL A 431 18.73 16.43 -1.31
C VAL A 431 19.33 17.72 -0.78
N GLU A 432 19.41 18.74 -1.63
CA GLU A 432 19.82 20.08 -1.23
C GLU A 432 18.69 20.74 -0.41
N VAL A 433 19.02 21.23 0.78
CA VAL A 433 18.10 21.89 1.72
C VAL A 433 18.57 23.31 2.05
N GLU A 434 17.71 24.05 2.76
CA GLU A 434 17.89 25.46 3.12
C GLU A 434 19.30 25.77 3.63
N GLY A 435 20.00 26.61 2.86
CA GLY A 435 21.39 26.98 3.10
C GLY A 435 22.41 26.30 2.16
N GLY A 436 21.97 25.45 1.21
CA GLY A 436 22.84 24.75 0.26
C GLY A 436 23.48 23.48 0.82
N ASP A 437 23.08 23.06 2.03
CA ASP A 437 23.53 21.82 2.65
C ASP A 437 22.86 20.61 1.98
N LEU A 438 23.60 19.53 1.80
CA LEU A 438 23.05 18.24 1.37
C LEU A 438 22.62 17.43 2.59
N ARG A 439 21.40 16.89 2.56
CA ARG A 439 20.91 15.93 3.54
C ARG A 439 20.44 14.66 2.86
N ASP A 440 20.65 13.54 3.51
CA ASP A 440 20.09 12.27 3.08
C ASP A 440 18.59 12.23 3.37
N PHE A 441 17.81 11.79 2.40
CA PHE A 441 16.41 11.46 2.59
C PHE A 441 16.09 10.16 1.89
N ASN A 442 15.09 9.46 2.41
CA ASN A 442 14.34 8.55 1.59
C ASN A 442 13.25 9.36 0.87
N VAL A 443 13.07 9.12 -0.42
CA VAL A 443 12.15 9.88 -1.28
C VAL A 443 11.06 8.96 -1.81
N ALA A 444 9.83 9.47 -1.88
CA ALA A 444 8.72 8.82 -2.52
C ALA A 444 7.96 9.79 -3.43
N VAL A 445 7.63 9.35 -4.64
CA VAL A 445 6.79 10.10 -5.57
C VAL A 445 5.36 10.16 -5.04
N ARG A 446 4.79 11.36 -4.93
CA ARG A 446 3.38 11.59 -4.58
C ARG A 446 2.50 11.29 -5.78
N ILE A 447 1.37 10.64 -5.53
CA ILE A 447 0.29 10.51 -6.52
C ILE A 447 -0.59 11.76 -6.38
N THR A 448 -0.33 12.74 -7.24
CA THR A 448 -1.14 13.95 -7.41
C THR A 448 -2.39 13.66 -8.25
N PRO A 449 -3.40 14.54 -8.28
CA PRO A 449 -4.60 14.34 -9.11
C PRO A 449 -4.30 14.01 -10.59
N PRO A 450 -3.34 14.70 -11.27
CA PRO A 450 -2.99 14.37 -12.66
C PRO A 450 -2.31 13.00 -12.81
N LYS A 451 -1.39 12.65 -11.89
CA LYS A 451 -0.76 11.33 -11.86
C LYS A 451 -1.77 10.22 -11.61
N TYR A 452 -2.73 10.44 -10.71
CA TYR A 452 -3.83 9.51 -10.48
C TYR A 452 -4.63 9.30 -11.77
N ALA A 453 -5.02 10.39 -12.44
CA ALA A 453 -5.79 10.32 -13.69
C ALA A 453 -5.05 9.47 -14.75
N GLN A 454 -3.74 9.69 -14.91
CA GLN A 454 -2.91 8.91 -15.81
C GLN A 454 -2.84 7.43 -15.43
N ILE A 455 -2.54 7.10 -14.17
CA ILE A 455 -2.47 5.72 -13.70
C ILE A 455 -3.84 5.03 -13.83
N CYS A 456 -4.92 5.73 -13.49
CA CYS A 456 -6.29 5.22 -13.61
C CYS A 456 -6.66 4.95 -15.07
N HIS A 457 -6.35 5.87 -15.98
CA HIS A 457 -6.50 5.69 -17.43
C HIS A 457 -5.76 4.44 -17.89
N TRP A 458 -4.52 4.24 -17.45
CA TRP A 458 -3.77 3.04 -17.82
C TRP A 458 -4.37 1.74 -17.29
N ILE A 459 -4.97 1.75 -16.09
CA ILE A 459 -5.59 0.56 -15.47
C ILE A 459 -6.91 0.21 -16.15
N HIS A 460 -7.73 1.21 -16.46
CA HIS A 460 -9.13 1.03 -16.84
C HIS A 460 -9.40 1.24 -18.33
N GLY A 461 -8.68 2.15 -18.97
CA GLY A 461 -8.92 2.61 -20.35
C GLY A 461 -10.21 3.44 -20.53
N ASP A 462 -11.20 3.24 -19.65
CA ASP A 462 -12.44 4.02 -19.61
C ASP A 462 -12.26 5.26 -18.70
N PRO A 463 -12.28 6.49 -19.26
CA PRO A 463 -12.10 7.71 -18.49
C PRO A 463 -13.23 7.98 -17.48
N SER A 464 -14.41 7.37 -17.66
CA SER A 464 -15.55 7.54 -16.75
C SER A 464 -15.28 6.99 -15.35
N LEU A 465 -14.40 5.98 -15.25
CA LEU A 465 -14.01 5.34 -14.00
C LEU A 465 -12.98 6.15 -13.20
N CYS A 466 -12.48 7.25 -13.77
CA CYS A 466 -11.35 8.03 -13.22
C CYS A 466 -11.73 9.45 -12.79
N LYS A 467 -13.02 9.82 -12.84
CA LYS A 467 -13.52 11.18 -12.58
C LYS A 467 -13.45 11.60 -11.10
N GLU A 468 -13.42 10.63 -10.19
CA GLU A 468 -13.46 10.88 -8.75
C GLU A 468 -12.71 9.79 -7.98
N VAL A 469 -12.30 10.11 -6.75
CA VAL A 469 -11.54 9.21 -5.86
C VAL A 469 -12.09 9.14 -4.45
#